data_AF-A0A3D9MH71-F1
#
_entry.id   AF-A0A3D9MH71-F1
#
_cell.length_a   1.000
_cell.length_b   1.000
_cell.length_c   1.000
_cell.angle_alpha   90.00
_cell.angle_beta   90.00
_cell.angle_gamma   90.00
#
_symmetry.space_group_name_H-M   'P 1'
#
loop_
_entity.id
_entity.type
_entity.pdbx_description
1 polymer ?
#
loop_
_entity_poly.entity_id
_entity_poly.type
_entity_poly.pdbx_seq_one_letter_code
_entity_poly.pdbx_strand_id
1 'polypeptide(L)' 'MIDLIRLGDTTDHGGEVITASEVMRYGGVRVARKGDEVTLSAPP' A
#
# COMPACT_ATOMS: atom_id res chain seq x y z
N MET A 1 -11.12 -11.35 -10.00
CA MET A 1 -10.43 -10.74 -8.84
C MET A 1 -9.78 -9.47 -9.35
N ILE A 2 -9.80 -8.38 -8.57
CA ILE A 2 -9.21 -7.11 -9.00
C ILE A 2 -7.91 -6.92 -8.23
N ASP A 3 -6.82 -6.64 -8.93
CA ASP A 3 -5.51 -6.50 -8.31
C ASP A 3 -5.34 -5.05 -7.85
N LEU A 4 -5.68 -4.81 -6.59
CA LEU A 4 -5.51 -3.52 -5.93
C LEU A 4 -4.33 -3.57 -4.99
N ILE A 5 -3.48 -2.55 -5.07
CA ILE A 5 -2.47 -2.27 -4.05
C ILE A 5 -3.15 -1.50 -2.93
N ARG A 6 -2.99 -1.97 -1.70
CA ARG A 6 -3.65 -1.43 -0.51
C ARG A 6 -2.62 -1.04 0.53
N LEU A 7 -3.05 -0.16 1.44
CA LEU A 7 -2.26 0.18 2.62
C LEU A 7 -1.84 -1.09 3.36
N GLY A 8 -0.56 -1.23 3.63
CA GLY A 8 0.03 -2.37 4.32
C GLY A 8 0.39 -3.56 3.43
N ASP A 9 0.10 -3.52 2.14
CA ASP A 9 0.62 -4.54 1.22
C ASP A 9 2.15 -4.42 1.13
N THR A 10 2.85 -5.56 1.13
CA THR A 10 4.31 -5.63 1.08
C THR A 10 4.83 -5.52 -0.36
N THR A 11 6.02 -4.95 -0.53
CA THR A 11 6.76 -4.98 -1.79
C THR A 11 7.68 -6.20 -1.87
N ASP A 12 8.07 -6.58 -3.07
CA ASP A 12 9.03 -7.66 -3.34
C ASP A 12 10.47 -7.33 -2.88
N HIS A 13 10.72 -6.09 -2.50
CA HIS A 13 11.97 -5.63 -1.89
C HIS A 13 11.88 -5.44 -0.36
N GLY A 14 10.84 -5.98 0.28
CA GLY A 14 10.67 -6.01 1.74
C GLY A 14 10.14 -4.72 2.37
N GLY A 15 9.68 -3.78 1.55
CA GLY A 15 8.99 -2.57 2.00
C GLY A 15 7.50 -2.78 2.17
N GLU A 16 6.81 -1.73 2.59
CA GLU A 16 5.36 -1.72 2.82
C GLU A 16 4.75 -0.41 2.30
N VAL A 17 3.53 -0.47 1.76
CA VAL A 17 2.75 0.72 1.38
C VAL A 17 2.26 1.45 2.62
N ILE A 18 2.73 2.70 2.81
CA ILE A 18 2.47 3.48 4.03
C ILE A 18 1.52 4.66 3.85
N THR A 19 1.30 5.10 2.61
CA THR A 19 0.23 6.06 2.30
C THR A 19 -0.73 5.48 1.27
N ALA A 20 -1.97 6.00 1.26
CA ALA A 20 -3.04 5.53 0.40
C ALA A 20 -4.17 6.58 0.35
N SER A 21 -5.14 6.41 -0.55
CA SER A 21 -6.31 7.28 -0.69
C SER A 21 -7.05 7.53 0.63
N GLU A 22 -7.41 8.79 0.91
CA GLU A 22 -8.23 9.15 2.08
C GLU A 22 -9.70 8.72 1.93
N VAL A 23 -10.17 8.65 0.68
CA VAL A 23 -11.59 8.46 0.35
C VAL A 23 -11.85 7.04 -0.17
N MET A 24 -11.02 6.55 -1.10
CA MET A 24 -11.26 5.26 -1.74
C MET A 24 -10.84 4.11 -0.84
N ARG A 25 -11.78 3.19 -0.62
CA ARG A 25 -11.58 1.96 0.16
C ARG A 25 -12.11 0.75 -0.59
N TYR A 26 -11.43 -0.38 -0.44
CA TYR A 26 -11.88 -1.68 -0.92
C TYR A 26 -11.77 -2.69 0.22
N GLY A 27 -12.89 -3.35 0.57
CA GLY A 27 -12.93 -4.23 1.74
C GLY A 27 -12.55 -3.52 3.05
N GLY A 28 -12.83 -2.21 3.16
CA GLY A 28 -12.48 -1.38 4.31
C GLY A 28 -11.04 -0.84 4.32
N VAL A 29 -10.15 -1.35 3.45
CA VAL A 29 -8.75 -0.93 3.38
C VAL A 29 -8.57 0.17 2.34
N ARG A 30 -7.74 1.16 2.65
CA ARG A 30 -7.41 2.27 1.74
C ARG A 30 -6.62 1.74 0.53
N VAL A 31 -6.97 2.22 -0.66
CA VAL A 31 -6.32 1.83 -1.93
C VAL A 31 -5.19 2.82 -2.25
N ALA A 32 -4.02 2.28 -2.56
CA ALA A 32 -2.87 3.06 -2.98
C ALA A 32 -3.04 3.57 -4.42
N ARG A 33 -2.44 4.71 -4.71
CA ARG A 33 -2.47 5.41 -6.00
C ARG A 33 -1.04 5.77 -6.40
N LYS A 34 -0.87 6.19 -7.66
CA LYS A 34 0.41 6.75 -8.10
C LYS A 34 0.81 7.93 -7.19
N GLY A 35 2.03 7.86 -6.65
CA GLY A 35 2.58 8.87 -5.74
C GLY A 35 2.41 8.54 -4.26
N ASP A 36 1.70 7.46 -3.91
CA ASP A 36 1.73 6.95 -2.54
C ASP A 36 3.09 6.35 -2.20
N GLU A 37 3.50 6.51 -0.95
CA GLU A 37 4.82 6.18 -0.45
C GLU A 37 4.91 4.73 0.02
N VAL A 38 6.11 4.18 -0.09
CA VAL A 38 6.49 2.88 0.46
C VAL A 38 7.72 3.04 1.34
N THR A 39 7.88 2.17 2.32
CA THR A 39 9.16 2.05 3.04
C THR A 39 10.20 1.32 2.18
N LEU A 40 11.48 1.65 2.41
CA LEU A 40 12.56 0.72 2.09
C LEU A 40 12.53 -0.42 3.12
N SER A 41 13.13 -1.58 2.81
CA SER A 41 13.04 -2.81 3.61
C SER A 41 12.92 -2.54 5.11
N ALA A 42 11.89 -3.08 5.77
CA ALA A 42 11.72 -2.90 7.21
C ALA A 42 13.06 -3.15 7.94
N PRO A 43 13.50 -2.27 8.85
CA PRO A 43 14.72 -2.52 9.60
C PRO A 43 14.61 -3.87 10.33
N PRO A 44 15.72 -4.61 10.47
CA PRO A 44 15.72 -5.93 11.10
C PRO A 44 15.19 -5.91 12.54
#